data_AF-A0AAP4VLT4-F1
#
_entry.id   AF-A0AAP4VLT4-F1
#
_cell.length_a   1.000
_cell.length_b   1.000
_cell.length_c   1.000
_cell.angle_alpha   90.00
_cell.angle_beta   90.00
_cell.angle_gamma   90.00
#
_symmetry.space_group_name_H-M   'P 1'
#
loop_
_entity.id
_entity.type
_entity.pdbx_description
1 polymer ?
#
loop_
_entity_poly.entity_id
_entity_poly.type
_entity_poly.pdbx_seq_one_letter_code
_entity_poly.pdbx_strand_id
1 'polypeptide(L)'
;MATSSKTKQSAKLASALKALKKLQDKHHGVVEHTDLTDEQRALLVDTGFLRSIMKGWYFCSNPGDGDGESTSWYATYWAFISRYLGKRFAKRYCLNPEASLLLHTGNTTIPAQVVAVVKEGSSYYLNLPASKSVFVYADENRVPKSRVEIRGLQVWPVAEALCLVGPQFFVNNAADAEIALMLVRNASEVLTTLLADDGKTAAAARLAGAFTFMGRPQETKRIVDSFAAAGRPIKPVNPFERQEPSLTPSRQRSPYVLRLRSMWARWRGAVIAAFPQPPGIGQDAAGYLAQVDERYVSDAYNSLSIEGYQVTDELIERVARGDWDPEGDPEHEKEKNTLAARGYFLAFQSIKESIARLFAGDNAGDIVEHDHHNWYAQLFGPSVQAGILAAHQLAGYRTGPIFIRNSLHAPVPRDAILDCLEALFDLIREEPHPAVRAVLGHHLFVFIHPYFDGNGRIGRFLMNVLLASGGYPWTVVRVGRRAEYMKALEQASVDGEITPLATFIAEEMTQWSPTRE
;
A
#
# COMPACT_ATOMS: atom_id res chain seq x y z
N MET A 1 4.24 -9.87 -50.94
CA MET A 1 4.12 -10.97 -49.93
C MET A 1 4.46 -10.52 -48.49
N ALA A 2 5.42 -9.64 -48.27
CA ALA A 2 5.80 -9.18 -46.91
C ALA A 2 4.70 -8.41 -46.14
N THR A 3 3.85 -7.65 -46.84
CA THR A 3 2.72 -6.90 -46.24
C THR A 3 1.61 -7.82 -45.73
N SER A 4 1.21 -8.84 -46.49
CA SER A 4 0.19 -9.82 -46.07
C SER A 4 0.61 -10.65 -44.85
N SER A 5 1.91 -10.96 -44.72
CA SER A 5 2.47 -11.66 -43.56
C SER A 5 2.41 -10.80 -42.28
N LYS A 6 2.82 -9.53 -42.36
CA LYS A 6 2.74 -8.58 -41.23
C LYS A 6 1.29 -8.36 -40.75
N THR A 7 0.33 -8.23 -41.67
CA THR A 7 -1.09 -8.06 -41.30
C THR A 7 -1.65 -9.30 -40.61
N LYS A 8 -1.29 -10.51 -41.06
CA LYS A 8 -1.69 -11.76 -40.40
C LYS A 8 -1.06 -11.92 -39.01
N GLN A 9 0.20 -11.52 -38.84
CA GLN A 9 0.89 -11.58 -37.55
C GLN A 9 0.30 -10.59 -36.54
N SER A 10 -0.04 -9.37 -36.99
CA SER A 10 -0.76 -8.37 -36.19
C SER A 10 -2.14 -8.86 -35.74
N ALA A 11 -2.91 -9.49 -36.64
CA ALA A 11 -4.23 -10.05 -36.30
C ALA A 11 -4.14 -11.20 -35.28
N LYS A 12 -3.11 -12.06 -35.38
CA LYS A 12 -2.86 -13.14 -34.40
C LYS A 12 -2.53 -12.57 -33.02
N LEU A 13 -1.67 -11.56 -32.95
CA LEU A 13 -1.32 -10.90 -31.69
C LEU A 13 -2.55 -10.22 -31.07
N ALA A 14 -3.35 -9.48 -31.86
CA ALA A 14 -4.57 -8.85 -31.37
C ALA A 14 -5.56 -9.87 -30.77
N SER A 15 -5.73 -11.03 -31.42
CA SER A 15 -6.56 -12.12 -30.91
C SER A 15 -6.02 -12.68 -29.59
N ALA A 16 -4.71 -12.93 -29.51
CA ALA A 16 -4.06 -13.41 -28.30
C ALA A 16 -4.18 -12.40 -27.13
N LEU A 17 -3.98 -11.10 -27.40
CA LEU A 17 -4.15 -10.03 -26.41
C LEU A 17 -5.59 -9.93 -25.91
N LYS A 18 -6.59 -10.12 -26.79
CA LYS A 18 -8.00 -10.14 -26.38
C LYS A 18 -8.32 -11.33 -25.48
N ALA A 19 -7.74 -12.49 -25.74
CA ALA A 19 -7.85 -13.66 -24.87
C ALA A 19 -7.16 -13.40 -23.52
N LEU A 20 -5.94 -12.85 -23.54
CA LEU A 20 -5.18 -12.50 -22.35
C LEU A 20 -5.93 -11.49 -21.46
N LYS A 21 -6.54 -10.45 -22.05
CA LYS A 21 -7.33 -9.46 -21.31
C LYS A 21 -8.50 -10.10 -20.55
N LYS A 22 -9.22 -11.04 -21.17
CA LYS A 22 -10.28 -11.79 -20.49
C LYS A 22 -9.75 -12.58 -19.29
N LEU A 23 -8.58 -13.19 -19.41
CA LEU A 23 -7.94 -13.91 -18.31
C LEU A 23 -7.44 -12.96 -17.22
N GLN A 24 -6.93 -11.79 -17.59
CA GLN A 24 -6.53 -10.76 -16.65
C GLN A 24 -7.71 -10.33 -15.76
N ASP A 25 -8.87 -10.11 -16.36
CA ASP A 25 -10.09 -9.70 -15.65
C ASP A 25 -10.68 -10.84 -14.81
N LYS A 26 -10.65 -12.08 -15.32
CA LYS A 26 -11.24 -13.25 -14.65
C LYS A 26 -10.37 -13.84 -13.54
N HIS A 27 -9.05 -13.80 -13.72
CA HIS A 27 -8.11 -14.56 -12.91
C HIS A 27 -6.97 -13.68 -12.36
N HIS A 28 -7.18 -12.37 -12.33
CA HIS A 28 -6.22 -11.40 -11.81
C HIS A 28 -4.83 -11.60 -12.42
N GLY A 29 -4.78 -11.83 -13.74
CA GLY A 29 -3.55 -11.95 -14.50
C GLY A 29 -2.81 -13.28 -14.38
N VAL A 30 -3.31 -14.26 -13.62
CA VAL A 30 -2.74 -15.61 -13.57
C VAL A 30 -3.28 -16.45 -14.71
N VAL A 31 -2.40 -17.14 -15.43
CA VAL A 31 -2.73 -17.94 -16.62
C VAL A 31 -2.19 -19.35 -16.47
N GLU A 32 -3.05 -20.35 -16.64
CA GLU A 32 -2.64 -21.74 -16.77
C GLU A 32 -2.37 -22.10 -18.23
N HIS A 33 -1.50 -23.09 -18.49
CA HIS A 33 -1.25 -23.58 -19.85
C HIS A 33 -2.51 -23.98 -20.63
N THR A 34 -3.56 -24.47 -19.95
CA THR A 34 -4.86 -24.83 -20.56
C THR A 34 -5.77 -23.64 -20.86
N ASP A 35 -5.46 -22.44 -20.34
CA ASP A 35 -6.30 -21.25 -20.50
C ASP A 35 -6.15 -20.60 -21.90
N LEU A 36 -5.10 -20.97 -22.65
CA LEU A 36 -4.77 -20.43 -23.98
C LEU A 36 -4.36 -21.56 -24.93
N THR A 37 -4.55 -21.36 -26.25
CA THR A 37 -3.96 -22.30 -27.22
C THR A 37 -2.44 -22.23 -27.18
N ASP A 38 -1.77 -23.30 -27.64
CA ASP A 38 -0.31 -23.36 -27.66
C ASP A 38 0.29 -22.23 -28.50
N GLU A 39 -0.33 -21.86 -29.62
CA GLU A 39 0.11 -20.76 -30.47
C GLU A 39 -0.07 -19.39 -29.79
N GLN A 40 -1.21 -19.17 -29.13
CA GLN A 40 -1.46 -17.91 -28.41
C GLN A 40 -0.46 -17.74 -27.27
N ARG A 41 -0.25 -18.82 -26.50
CA ARG A 41 0.66 -18.80 -25.36
C ARG A 41 2.10 -18.58 -25.79
N ALA A 42 2.58 -19.29 -26.82
CA ALA A 42 3.92 -19.10 -27.36
C ALA A 42 4.13 -17.65 -27.84
N LEU A 43 3.15 -17.09 -28.56
CA LEU A 43 3.22 -15.71 -29.05
C LEU A 43 3.27 -14.69 -27.90
N LEU A 44 2.46 -14.87 -26.84
CA LEU A 44 2.42 -13.94 -25.71
C LEU A 44 3.68 -14.02 -24.84
N VAL A 45 4.30 -15.20 -24.74
CA VAL A 45 5.61 -15.36 -24.07
C VAL A 45 6.71 -14.68 -24.88
N ASP A 46 6.76 -14.95 -26.19
CA ASP A 46 7.77 -14.36 -27.10
C ASP A 46 7.70 -12.83 -27.14
N THR A 47 6.49 -12.28 -27.08
CA THR A 47 6.26 -10.83 -27.05
C THR A 47 6.37 -10.20 -25.66
N GLY A 48 6.63 -10.98 -24.61
CA GLY A 48 6.83 -10.46 -23.25
C GLY A 48 5.55 -10.06 -22.49
N PHE A 49 4.36 -10.33 -23.05
CA PHE A 49 3.07 -10.12 -22.35
C PHE A 49 2.76 -11.20 -21.31
N LEU A 50 3.52 -12.30 -21.31
CA LEU A 50 3.31 -13.44 -20.44
C LEU A 50 4.65 -14.01 -19.97
N ARG A 51 4.84 -14.12 -18.65
CA ARG A 51 6.07 -14.67 -18.04
C ARG A 51 5.76 -15.92 -17.22
N SER A 52 6.69 -16.86 -17.19
CA SER A 52 6.54 -18.13 -16.45
C SER A 52 6.63 -17.90 -14.94
N ILE A 53 5.69 -18.49 -14.20
CA ILE A 53 5.77 -18.63 -12.74
C ILE A 53 6.50 -19.95 -12.41
N MET A 54 5.97 -21.03 -12.99
CA MET A 54 6.47 -22.40 -12.87
C MET A 54 5.96 -23.21 -14.07
N LYS A 55 6.38 -24.47 -14.21
CA LYS A 55 5.90 -25.32 -15.31
C LYS A 55 4.35 -25.36 -15.36
N GLY A 56 3.79 -24.88 -16.47
CA GLY A 56 2.35 -24.86 -16.73
C GLY A 56 1.59 -23.65 -16.16
N TRP A 57 2.28 -22.70 -15.51
CA TRP A 57 1.68 -21.51 -14.88
C TRP A 57 2.44 -20.24 -15.25
N TYR A 58 1.70 -19.19 -15.52
CA TYR A 58 2.21 -17.93 -16.03
C TYR A 58 1.47 -16.73 -15.41
N PHE A 59 2.07 -15.56 -15.51
CA PHE A 59 1.45 -14.29 -15.15
C PHE A 59 1.52 -13.29 -16.31
N CYS A 60 0.53 -12.42 -16.40
CA CYS A 60 0.53 -11.30 -17.34
C CYS A 60 1.62 -10.30 -16.95
N SER A 61 2.39 -9.83 -17.92
CA SER A 61 3.47 -8.84 -17.76
C SER A 61 3.38 -7.75 -18.83
N ASN A 62 4.12 -6.66 -18.64
CA ASN A 62 4.29 -5.65 -19.68
C ASN A 62 5.59 -5.93 -20.44
N PRO A 63 5.59 -5.95 -21.79
CA PRO A 63 6.81 -6.13 -22.58
C PRO A 63 7.90 -5.10 -22.33
N GLY A 64 7.53 -3.91 -21.84
CA GLY A 64 8.48 -2.86 -21.44
C GLY A 64 9.13 -3.10 -20.07
N ASP A 65 8.70 -4.13 -19.33
CA ASP A 65 9.28 -4.47 -18.04
C ASP A 65 10.68 -5.09 -18.25
N GLY A 66 11.68 -4.60 -17.51
CA GLY A 66 13.03 -5.18 -17.57
C GLY A 66 13.10 -6.60 -17.02
N ASP A 67 14.21 -7.30 -17.28
CA ASP A 67 14.52 -8.54 -16.58
C ASP A 67 14.75 -8.24 -15.09
N GLY A 68 14.08 -8.99 -14.21
CA GLY A 68 14.09 -8.75 -12.75
C GLY A 68 13.01 -7.80 -12.23
N GLU A 69 12.24 -7.14 -13.10
CA GLU A 69 11.07 -6.37 -12.67
C GLU A 69 9.98 -7.28 -12.08
N SER A 70 9.58 -7.01 -10.84
CA SER A 70 8.72 -7.87 -10.03
C SER A 70 7.30 -7.34 -9.86
N THR A 71 7.00 -6.12 -10.31
CA THR A 71 5.68 -5.46 -10.17
C THR A 71 4.53 -6.35 -10.63
N SER A 72 4.61 -6.79 -11.89
CA SER A 72 3.60 -7.66 -12.52
C SER A 72 3.49 -9.03 -11.84
N TRP A 73 4.57 -9.52 -11.23
CA TRP A 73 4.53 -10.76 -10.46
C TRP A 73 3.85 -10.57 -9.10
N TYR A 74 4.27 -9.57 -8.33
CA TYR A 74 3.68 -9.24 -7.03
C TYR A 74 2.19 -8.90 -7.16
N ALA A 75 1.81 -8.33 -8.30
CA ALA A 75 0.43 -8.09 -8.68
C ALA A 75 -0.47 -9.32 -8.66
N THR A 76 0.09 -10.44 -9.09
CA THR A 76 -0.63 -11.68 -9.31
C THR A 76 -0.30 -12.73 -8.25
N TYR A 77 0.62 -12.42 -7.32
CA TYR A 77 1.16 -13.33 -6.33
C TYR A 77 0.06 -14.07 -5.57
N TRP A 78 -0.80 -13.35 -4.85
CA TRP A 78 -1.85 -13.97 -4.03
C TRP A 78 -2.90 -14.71 -4.85
N ALA A 79 -3.23 -14.20 -6.04
CA ALA A 79 -4.12 -14.90 -6.96
C ALA A 79 -3.52 -16.23 -7.43
N PHE A 80 -2.20 -16.27 -7.68
CA PHE A 80 -1.51 -17.50 -8.03
C PHE A 80 -1.52 -18.49 -6.88
N ILE A 81 -1.15 -18.06 -5.65
CA ILE A 81 -1.15 -18.95 -4.48
C ILE A 81 -2.56 -19.55 -4.26
N SER A 82 -3.61 -18.73 -4.34
CA SER A 82 -5.00 -19.20 -4.21
C SER A 82 -5.35 -20.23 -5.28
N ARG A 83 -5.08 -19.92 -6.56
CA ARG A 83 -5.41 -20.83 -7.66
C ARG A 83 -4.62 -22.13 -7.59
N TYR A 84 -3.32 -22.05 -7.29
CA TYR A 84 -2.44 -23.21 -7.20
C TYR A 84 -2.87 -24.14 -6.06
N LEU A 85 -3.00 -23.63 -4.83
CA LEU A 85 -3.39 -24.44 -3.67
C LEU A 85 -4.84 -24.93 -3.79
N GLY A 86 -5.75 -24.08 -4.26
CA GLY A 86 -7.15 -24.43 -4.49
C GLY A 86 -7.31 -25.54 -5.53
N LYS A 87 -6.59 -25.46 -6.66
CA LYS A 87 -6.62 -26.52 -7.68
C LYS A 87 -6.02 -27.83 -7.17
N ARG A 88 -4.90 -27.76 -6.46
CA ARG A 88 -4.15 -28.96 -6.03
C ARG A 88 -4.79 -29.68 -4.84
N PHE A 89 -5.34 -28.92 -3.89
CA PHE A 89 -5.78 -29.46 -2.60
C PHE A 89 -7.26 -29.21 -2.30
N ALA A 90 -7.97 -28.42 -3.10
CA ALA A 90 -9.33 -27.97 -2.83
C ALA A 90 -9.42 -27.36 -1.42
N LYS A 91 -10.23 -27.93 -0.52
CA LYS A 91 -10.33 -27.49 0.89
C LYS A 91 -9.47 -28.32 1.86
N ARG A 92 -8.59 -29.19 1.37
CA ARG A 92 -7.76 -30.12 2.17
C ARG A 92 -6.40 -29.53 2.56
N TYR A 93 -6.32 -28.20 2.60
CA TYR A 93 -5.15 -27.47 3.04
C TYR A 93 -5.56 -26.30 3.94
N CYS A 94 -4.59 -25.77 4.67
CA CYS A 94 -4.69 -24.51 5.39
C CYS A 94 -3.32 -23.84 5.40
N LEU A 95 -3.25 -22.52 5.34
CA LEU A 95 -2.00 -21.84 5.63
C LEU A 95 -1.61 -22.05 7.10
N ASN A 96 -0.32 -21.98 7.43
CA ASN A 96 0.12 -22.08 8.82
C ASN A 96 -0.43 -20.91 9.67
N PRO A 97 -0.37 -20.99 11.02
CA PRO A 97 -0.91 -19.95 11.90
C PRO A 97 -0.33 -18.56 11.63
N GLU A 98 0.98 -18.44 11.37
CA GLU A 98 1.63 -17.15 11.11
C GLU A 98 1.15 -16.50 9.80
N ALA A 99 1.19 -17.22 8.68
CA ALA A 99 0.69 -16.71 7.41
C ALA A 99 -0.82 -16.41 7.46
N SER A 100 -1.58 -17.16 8.27
CA SER A 100 -2.99 -16.87 8.52
C SER A 100 -3.18 -15.53 9.24
N LEU A 101 -2.41 -15.27 10.31
CA LEU A 101 -2.49 -14.00 11.02
C LEU A 101 -2.11 -12.82 10.13
N LEU A 102 -1.02 -12.92 9.36
CA LEU A 102 -0.59 -11.86 8.44
C LEU A 102 -1.67 -11.51 7.40
N LEU A 103 -2.46 -12.50 6.94
CA LEU A 103 -3.59 -12.24 6.05
C LEU A 103 -4.77 -11.57 6.79
N HIS A 104 -5.11 -12.02 7.99
CA HIS A 104 -6.17 -11.42 8.81
C HIS A 104 -5.88 -9.98 9.22
N THR A 105 -4.62 -9.67 9.50
CA THR A 105 -4.17 -8.33 9.91
C THR A 105 -4.01 -7.39 8.71
N GLY A 106 -4.34 -7.85 7.49
CA GLY A 106 -4.24 -7.05 6.29
C GLY A 106 -2.80 -6.63 5.98
N ASN A 107 -1.81 -7.48 6.28
CA ASN A 107 -0.43 -7.21 5.93
C ASN A 107 -0.31 -7.07 4.40
N THR A 108 0.28 -5.97 3.96
CA THR A 108 0.37 -5.58 2.55
C THR A 108 1.68 -5.98 1.89
N THR A 109 2.64 -6.50 2.65
CA THR A 109 3.95 -6.93 2.15
C THR A 109 3.89 -8.32 1.53
N ILE A 110 4.52 -8.52 0.37
CA ILE A 110 4.64 -9.84 -0.27
C ILE A 110 5.68 -10.71 0.46
N PRO A 111 5.26 -11.81 1.14
CA PRO A 111 6.17 -12.61 1.96
C PRO A 111 7.20 -13.37 1.12
N ALA A 112 8.40 -13.58 1.67
CA ALA A 112 9.43 -14.39 1.02
C ALA A 112 9.01 -15.87 0.88
N GLN A 113 8.27 -16.38 1.87
CA GLN A 113 7.74 -17.74 1.86
C GLN A 113 6.32 -17.77 2.42
N VAL A 114 5.44 -18.54 1.76
CA VAL A 114 4.14 -18.93 2.32
C VAL A 114 4.19 -20.40 2.70
N VAL A 115 3.76 -20.73 3.91
CA VAL A 115 3.72 -22.10 4.39
C VAL A 115 2.28 -22.61 4.40
N ALA A 116 2.04 -23.71 3.67
CA ALA A 116 0.76 -24.40 3.61
C ALA A 116 0.87 -25.80 4.20
N VAL A 117 -0.10 -26.16 5.03
CA VAL A 117 -0.27 -27.50 5.60
C VAL A 117 -1.35 -28.23 4.82
N VAL A 118 -1.09 -29.47 4.45
CA VAL A 118 -2.05 -30.36 3.79
C VAL A 118 -2.32 -31.58 4.66
N LYS A 119 -3.46 -32.25 4.44
CA LYS A 119 -3.80 -33.45 5.22
C LYS A 119 -2.81 -34.59 5.01
N GLU A 120 -2.44 -34.83 3.75
CA GLU A 120 -1.63 -35.97 3.31
C GLU A 120 -0.74 -35.55 2.15
N GLY A 121 0.38 -36.25 1.97
CA GLY A 121 1.33 -36.01 0.88
C GLY A 121 2.77 -35.85 1.35
N SER A 122 3.68 -35.59 0.40
CA SER A 122 5.07 -35.28 0.70
C SER A 122 5.28 -33.79 0.96
N SER A 123 6.30 -33.46 1.73
CA SER A 123 6.76 -32.08 1.89
C SER A 123 7.61 -31.66 0.70
N TYR A 124 7.42 -30.43 0.21
CA TYR A 124 8.19 -29.90 -0.91
C TYR A 124 8.22 -28.37 -0.92
N TYR A 125 9.24 -27.83 -1.59
CA TYR A 125 9.34 -26.41 -1.91
C TYR A 125 8.91 -26.17 -3.34
N LEU A 126 8.10 -25.14 -3.52
CA LEU A 126 7.83 -24.55 -4.82
C LEU A 126 8.57 -23.22 -4.91
N ASN A 127 9.63 -23.17 -5.71
CA ASN A 127 10.34 -21.93 -6.01
C ASN A 127 9.51 -21.10 -6.99
N LEU A 128 9.38 -19.81 -6.69
CA LEU A 128 8.61 -18.84 -7.46
C LEU A 128 9.51 -17.68 -7.92
N PRO A 129 9.09 -16.88 -8.91
CA PRO A 129 9.85 -15.71 -9.35
C PRO A 129 10.18 -14.73 -8.21
N ALA A 130 11.23 -13.94 -8.42
CA ALA A 130 11.72 -12.92 -7.47
C ALA A 130 12.03 -13.49 -6.07
N SER A 131 12.68 -14.66 -6.03
CA SER A 131 13.14 -15.33 -4.81
C SER A 131 12.03 -15.60 -3.78
N LYS A 132 10.81 -15.82 -4.27
CA LYS A 132 9.67 -16.19 -3.43
C LYS A 132 9.48 -17.71 -3.42
N SER A 133 8.80 -18.24 -2.40
CA SER A 133 8.53 -19.68 -2.34
C SER A 133 7.19 -20.02 -1.67
N VAL A 134 6.70 -21.22 -1.96
CA VAL A 134 5.67 -21.89 -1.16
C VAL A 134 6.27 -23.16 -0.59
N PHE A 135 6.23 -23.30 0.72
CA PHE A 135 6.56 -24.55 1.38
C PHE A 135 5.26 -25.28 1.72
N VAL A 136 5.14 -26.52 1.25
CA VAL A 136 4.01 -27.40 1.55
C VAL A 136 4.51 -28.57 2.37
N TYR A 137 3.84 -28.89 3.47
CA TYR A 137 4.08 -30.11 4.24
C TYR A 137 2.78 -30.77 4.69
N ALA A 138 2.83 -32.07 4.96
CA ALA A 138 1.68 -32.84 5.40
C ALA A 138 1.64 -32.98 6.92
N ASP A 139 0.52 -32.59 7.52
CA ASP A 139 0.18 -32.81 8.92
C ASP A 139 -1.34 -32.65 9.09
N GLU A 140 -2.07 -33.77 9.14
CA GLU A 140 -3.53 -33.74 9.24
C GLU A 140 -4.02 -32.98 10.48
N ASN A 141 -3.30 -33.07 11.60
CA ASN A 141 -3.69 -32.42 12.85
C ASN A 141 -3.55 -30.89 12.76
N ARG A 142 -2.76 -30.39 11.81
CA ARG A 142 -2.57 -28.96 11.54
C ARG A 142 -3.40 -28.44 10.38
N VAL A 143 -4.35 -29.23 9.88
CA VAL A 143 -5.44 -28.75 9.02
C VAL A 143 -6.73 -28.67 9.86
N PRO A 144 -7.10 -27.49 10.38
CA PRO A 144 -8.22 -27.38 11.32
C PRO A 144 -9.54 -27.69 10.65
N LYS A 145 -10.52 -28.19 11.40
CA LYS A 145 -11.88 -28.41 10.90
C LYS A 145 -12.58 -27.08 10.57
N SER A 146 -12.44 -26.08 11.44
CA SER A 146 -12.90 -24.71 11.23
C SER A 146 -11.84 -23.93 10.47
N ARG A 147 -12.23 -23.30 9.36
CA ARG A 147 -11.34 -22.46 8.53
C ARG A 147 -12.12 -21.25 8.05
N VAL A 148 -11.39 -20.17 7.82
CA VAL A 148 -11.91 -18.98 7.16
C VAL A 148 -11.27 -18.89 5.78
N GLU A 149 -11.97 -18.30 4.83
CA GLU A 149 -11.43 -18.00 3.51
C GLU A 149 -11.04 -16.53 3.43
N ILE A 150 -9.78 -16.26 3.07
CA ILE A 150 -9.28 -14.90 2.80
C ILE A 150 -8.57 -14.93 1.45
N ARG A 151 -8.96 -14.07 0.51
CA ARG A 151 -8.39 -14.03 -0.85
C ARG A 151 -8.41 -15.41 -1.55
N GLY A 152 -9.46 -16.21 -1.32
CA GLY A 152 -9.56 -17.58 -1.85
C GLY A 152 -8.62 -18.59 -1.20
N LEU A 153 -7.94 -18.23 -0.11
CA LEU A 153 -7.03 -19.10 0.65
C LEU A 153 -7.70 -19.59 1.93
N GLN A 154 -7.50 -20.87 2.24
CA GLN A 154 -7.95 -21.46 3.49
C GLN A 154 -6.97 -21.08 4.61
N VAL A 155 -7.44 -20.40 5.65
CA VAL A 155 -6.63 -19.89 6.77
C VAL A 155 -7.26 -20.25 8.11
N TRP A 156 -6.43 -20.23 9.16
CA TRP A 156 -6.89 -20.37 10.55
C TRP A 156 -7.73 -19.15 10.96
N PRO A 157 -8.79 -19.33 11.77
CA PRO A 157 -9.42 -18.22 12.49
C PRO A 157 -8.41 -17.47 13.38
N VAL A 158 -8.57 -16.16 13.56
CA VAL A 158 -7.61 -15.30 14.29
C VAL A 158 -7.28 -15.83 15.69
N ALA A 159 -8.31 -16.12 16.49
CA ALA A 159 -8.14 -16.57 17.87
C ALA A 159 -7.39 -17.92 17.96
N GLU A 160 -7.74 -18.86 17.09
CA GLU A 160 -7.07 -20.17 17.01
C GLU A 160 -5.62 -20.02 16.57
N ALA A 161 -5.36 -19.19 15.56
CA ALA A 161 -4.00 -18.92 15.08
C ALA A 161 -3.12 -18.29 16.17
N LEU A 162 -3.65 -17.31 16.93
CA LEU A 162 -2.96 -16.70 18.07
C LEU A 162 -2.57 -17.73 19.15
N CYS A 163 -3.38 -18.77 19.34
CA CYS A 163 -3.06 -19.86 20.27
C CYS A 163 -1.91 -20.76 19.79
N LEU A 164 -1.64 -20.77 18.47
CA LEU A 164 -0.72 -21.72 17.83
C LEU A 164 0.59 -21.12 17.34
N VAL A 165 0.67 -19.80 17.11
CA VAL A 165 1.92 -19.13 16.74
C VAL A 165 2.97 -19.24 17.84
N GLY A 166 4.26 -19.23 17.49
CA GLY A 166 5.37 -19.24 18.46
C GLY A 166 5.63 -17.87 19.12
N PRO A 167 6.41 -17.80 20.21
CA PRO A 167 6.72 -16.52 20.89
C PRO A 167 7.37 -15.51 19.95
N GLN A 168 8.20 -15.98 19.01
CA GLN A 168 8.88 -15.13 18.03
C GLN A 168 7.93 -14.31 17.14
N PHE A 169 6.67 -14.75 16.96
CA PHE A 169 5.69 -13.97 16.19
C PHE A 169 5.40 -12.61 16.85
N PHE A 170 5.36 -12.54 18.19
CA PHE A 170 5.09 -11.31 18.94
C PHE A 170 6.28 -10.34 18.95
N VAL A 171 7.46 -10.83 18.56
CA VAL A 171 8.68 -10.03 18.40
C VAL A 171 8.82 -9.59 16.95
N ASN A 172 8.93 -10.55 16.02
CA ASN A 172 9.17 -10.28 14.60
C ASN A 172 7.99 -9.62 13.89
N ASN A 173 6.76 -9.82 14.38
CA ASN A 173 5.53 -9.30 13.79
C ASN A 173 4.68 -8.59 14.87
N ALA A 174 5.33 -7.82 15.76
CA ALA A 174 4.67 -7.19 16.91
C ALA A 174 3.40 -6.41 16.54
N ALA A 175 3.43 -5.60 15.47
CA ALA A 175 2.22 -4.86 15.04
C ALA A 175 1.10 -5.77 14.55
N ASP A 176 1.41 -6.83 13.80
CA ASP A 176 0.41 -7.81 13.39
C ASP A 176 -0.16 -8.57 14.60
N ALA A 177 0.65 -8.87 15.61
CA ALA A 177 0.18 -9.47 16.85
C ALA A 177 -0.77 -8.52 17.62
N GLU A 178 -0.45 -7.23 17.73
CA GLU A 178 -1.34 -6.23 18.33
C GLU A 178 -2.68 -6.13 17.57
N ILE A 179 -2.63 -6.04 16.23
CA ILE A 179 -3.83 -5.99 15.39
C ILE A 179 -4.66 -7.27 15.56
N ALA A 180 -4.03 -8.45 15.54
CA ALA A 180 -4.72 -9.72 15.73
C ALA A 180 -5.41 -9.80 17.10
N LEU A 181 -4.77 -9.33 18.16
CA LEU A 181 -5.37 -9.25 19.51
C LEU A 181 -6.57 -8.30 19.54
N MET A 182 -6.53 -7.20 18.79
CA MET A 182 -7.66 -6.27 18.64
C MET A 182 -8.86 -6.87 17.90
N LEU A 183 -8.62 -7.83 17.01
CA LEU A 183 -9.68 -8.55 16.29
C LEU A 183 -10.37 -9.61 17.16
N VAL A 184 -9.72 -10.10 18.22
CA VAL A 184 -10.34 -11.02 19.20
C VAL A 184 -11.29 -10.25 20.10
N ARG A 185 -12.60 -10.54 20.02
CA ARG A 185 -13.61 -9.74 20.71
C ARG A 185 -13.71 -10.06 22.20
N ASN A 186 -13.45 -11.31 22.57
CA ASN A 186 -13.51 -11.74 23.96
C ASN A 186 -12.65 -12.98 24.22
N ALA A 187 -12.31 -13.21 25.50
CA ALA A 187 -11.45 -14.32 25.90
C ALA A 187 -11.99 -15.72 25.56
N SER A 188 -13.31 -15.90 25.42
CA SER A 188 -13.88 -17.23 25.13
C SER A 188 -13.44 -17.76 23.75
N GLU A 189 -13.15 -16.86 22.81
CA GLU A 189 -12.66 -17.23 21.47
C GLU A 189 -11.30 -17.93 21.52
N VAL A 190 -10.40 -17.52 22.42
CA VAL A 190 -9.10 -18.18 22.61
C VAL A 190 -9.18 -19.34 23.60
N LEU A 191 -10.02 -19.23 24.63
CA LEU A 191 -10.15 -20.25 25.68
C LEU A 191 -10.59 -21.61 25.13
N THR A 192 -11.47 -21.63 24.12
CA THR A 192 -11.93 -22.87 23.49
C THR A 192 -10.75 -23.67 22.94
N THR A 193 -9.77 -23.02 22.31
CA THR A 193 -8.57 -23.66 21.76
C THR A 193 -7.52 -23.94 22.83
N LEU A 194 -7.33 -23.01 23.77
CA LEU A 194 -6.34 -23.13 24.84
C LEU A 194 -6.65 -24.26 25.82
N LEU A 195 -7.92 -24.50 26.12
CA LEU A 195 -8.36 -25.55 27.05
C LEU A 195 -8.67 -26.89 26.38
N ALA A 196 -8.59 -26.98 25.05
CA ALA A 196 -8.93 -28.19 24.29
C ALA A 196 -8.01 -29.39 24.61
N ASP A 197 -6.78 -29.14 25.06
CA ASP A 197 -5.84 -30.16 25.49
C ASP A 197 -4.96 -29.64 26.65
N ASP A 198 -4.12 -30.52 27.21
CA ASP A 198 -3.23 -30.22 28.34
C ASP A 198 -1.93 -29.52 27.95
N GLY A 199 -1.71 -29.22 26.66
CA GLY A 199 -0.42 -28.77 26.15
C GLY A 199 -0.21 -27.25 26.06
N LYS A 200 -1.25 -26.42 26.28
CA LYS A 200 -1.20 -24.98 25.91
C LYS A 200 -0.98 -23.99 27.05
N THR A 201 -0.47 -24.44 28.20
CA THR A 201 -0.16 -23.60 29.37
C THR A 201 0.75 -22.41 29.01
N ALA A 202 1.81 -22.64 28.22
CA ALA A 202 2.72 -21.57 27.79
C ALA A 202 2.06 -20.57 26.84
N ALA A 203 1.22 -21.05 25.90
CA ALA A 203 0.46 -20.18 25.01
C ALA A 203 -0.57 -19.35 25.78
N ALA A 204 -1.24 -19.93 26.78
CA ALA A 204 -2.18 -19.24 27.65
C ALA A 204 -1.52 -18.16 28.51
N ALA A 205 -0.39 -18.46 29.15
CA ALA A 205 0.41 -17.49 29.90
C ALA A 205 0.82 -16.29 29.03
N ARG A 206 1.28 -16.57 27.81
CA ARG A 206 1.63 -15.55 26.82
C ARG A 206 0.44 -14.70 26.38
N LEU A 207 -0.69 -15.32 26.00
CA LEU A 207 -1.86 -14.56 25.54
C LEU A 207 -2.48 -13.76 26.68
N ALA A 208 -2.50 -14.28 27.91
CA ALA A 208 -2.91 -13.52 29.08
C ALA A 208 -2.01 -12.29 29.29
N GLY A 209 -0.70 -12.44 29.17
CA GLY A 209 0.22 -11.29 29.24
C GLY A 209 0.06 -10.31 28.09
N ALA A 210 -0.22 -10.81 26.88
CA ALA A 210 -0.49 -9.98 25.71
C ALA A 210 -1.78 -9.17 25.86
N PHE A 211 -2.86 -9.74 26.40
CA PHE A 211 -4.08 -8.98 26.68
C PHE A 211 -3.85 -7.92 27.77
N THR A 212 -3.06 -8.21 28.80
CA THR A 212 -2.66 -7.19 29.79
C THR A 212 -1.91 -6.04 29.11
N PHE A 213 -0.92 -6.35 28.28
CA PHE A 213 -0.16 -5.37 27.51
C PHE A 213 -1.06 -4.50 26.63
N MET A 214 -2.07 -5.09 25.98
CA MET A 214 -3.06 -4.38 25.17
C MET A 214 -4.11 -3.60 25.99
N GLY A 215 -3.95 -3.46 27.31
CA GLY A 215 -4.92 -2.75 28.16
C GLY A 215 -6.25 -3.48 28.36
N ARG A 216 -6.25 -4.82 28.29
CA ARG A 216 -7.43 -5.69 28.38
C ARG A 216 -7.37 -6.64 29.58
N PRO A 217 -7.41 -6.12 30.82
CA PRO A 217 -7.22 -6.93 32.04
C PRO A 217 -8.35 -7.92 32.31
N GLN A 218 -9.56 -7.68 31.78
CA GLN A 218 -10.69 -8.58 31.96
C GLN A 218 -10.47 -9.90 31.21
N GLU A 219 -9.92 -9.84 29.99
CA GLU A 219 -9.52 -10.99 29.20
C GLU A 219 -8.40 -11.77 29.88
N THR A 220 -7.38 -11.08 30.39
CA THR A 220 -6.33 -11.69 31.21
C THR A 220 -6.92 -12.47 32.38
N LYS A 221 -7.78 -11.83 33.18
CA LYS A 221 -8.41 -12.46 34.35
C LYS A 221 -9.19 -13.71 33.97
N ARG A 222 -10.02 -13.64 32.91
CA ARG A 222 -10.79 -14.79 32.44
C ARG A 222 -9.89 -15.96 32.04
N ILE A 223 -8.77 -15.70 31.34
CA ILE A 223 -7.84 -16.75 30.93
C ILE A 223 -7.19 -17.40 32.15
N VAL A 224 -6.67 -16.59 33.08
CA VAL A 224 -6.01 -17.08 34.31
C VAL A 224 -6.98 -17.90 35.17
N ASP A 225 -8.18 -17.37 35.43
CA ASP A 225 -9.20 -18.03 36.26
C ASP A 225 -9.64 -19.37 35.64
N SER A 226 -9.83 -19.43 34.33
CA SER A 226 -10.25 -20.66 33.63
C SER A 226 -9.17 -21.74 33.70
N PHE A 227 -7.90 -21.36 33.59
CA PHE A 227 -6.78 -22.29 33.73
C PHE A 227 -6.60 -22.79 35.18
N ALA A 228 -6.78 -21.91 36.17
CA ALA A 228 -6.78 -22.28 37.58
C ALA A 228 -7.94 -23.24 37.92
N ALA A 229 -9.16 -22.97 37.42
CA ALA A 229 -10.31 -23.84 37.58
C ALA A 229 -10.11 -25.23 36.93
N ALA A 230 -9.32 -25.29 35.85
CA ALA A 230 -8.90 -26.53 35.21
C ALA A 230 -7.67 -27.19 35.88
N GLY A 231 -7.28 -26.77 37.09
CA GLY A 231 -6.16 -27.35 37.85
C GLY A 231 -4.77 -27.03 37.31
N ARG A 232 -4.63 -26.05 36.40
CA ARG A 232 -3.39 -25.73 35.69
C ARG A 232 -3.08 -24.23 35.80
N PRO A 233 -2.73 -23.71 36.98
CA PRO A 233 -2.53 -22.27 37.17
C PRO A 233 -1.40 -21.73 36.27
N ILE A 234 -1.58 -20.52 35.76
CA ILE A 234 -0.64 -19.85 34.86
C ILE A 234 -0.27 -18.47 35.38
N LYS A 235 0.94 -18.00 35.04
CA LYS A 235 1.39 -16.64 35.28
C LYS A 235 1.48 -15.89 33.95
N PRO A 236 0.76 -14.76 33.76
CA PRO A 236 0.87 -13.95 32.55
C PRO A 236 2.30 -13.49 32.27
N VAL A 237 2.71 -13.51 31.01
CA VAL A 237 4.03 -13.04 30.54
C VAL A 237 3.82 -12.14 29.32
N ASN A 238 4.32 -10.90 29.37
CA ASN A 238 4.31 -10.01 28.22
C ASN A 238 5.20 -10.60 27.10
N PRO A 239 4.67 -10.93 25.92
CA PRO A 239 5.48 -11.49 24.84
C PRO A 239 6.11 -10.46 23.90
N PHE A 240 5.83 -9.17 24.11
CA PHE A 240 6.39 -8.09 23.32
C PHE A 240 7.69 -7.58 23.96
N GLU A 241 8.62 -7.09 23.14
CA GLU A 241 9.85 -6.43 23.63
C GLU A 241 9.58 -5.02 24.19
N ARG A 242 8.41 -4.45 23.86
CA ARG A 242 8.00 -3.12 24.28
C ARG A 242 7.20 -3.18 25.58
N GLN A 243 7.23 -2.07 26.32
CA GLN A 243 6.47 -1.92 27.56
C GLN A 243 5.04 -1.41 27.33
N GLU A 244 4.80 -0.68 26.24
CA GLU A 244 3.50 -0.12 25.90
C GLU A 244 3.07 -0.50 24.47
N PRO A 245 1.76 -0.76 24.25
CA PRO A 245 1.23 -1.08 22.93
C PRO A 245 1.18 0.17 22.04
N SER A 246 1.20 -0.05 20.73
CA SER A 246 0.96 1.04 19.76
C SER A 246 -0.52 1.31 19.55
N LEU A 247 -1.35 0.31 19.85
CA LEU A 247 -2.80 0.39 19.73
C LEU A 247 -3.46 0.37 21.10
N THR A 248 -4.46 1.23 21.25
CA THR A 248 -5.35 1.24 22.41
C THR A 248 -6.65 0.47 22.11
N PRO A 249 -7.30 -0.11 23.14
CA PRO A 249 -8.60 -0.74 22.98
C PRO A 249 -9.62 0.18 22.30
N SER A 250 -10.27 -0.33 21.25
CA SER A 250 -11.24 0.41 20.47
C SER A 250 -12.28 -0.52 19.87
N ARG A 251 -13.37 0.07 19.36
CA ARG A 251 -14.41 -0.66 18.62
C ARG A 251 -14.06 -0.86 17.14
N GLN A 252 -12.94 -0.31 16.66
CA GLN A 252 -12.50 -0.47 15.28
C GLN A 252 -12.21 -1.95 14.99
N ARG A 253 -12.62 -2.41 13.81
CA ARG A 253 -12.52 -3.80 13.37
C ARG A 253 -11.85 -3.96 12.00
N SER A 254 -11.69 -2.88 11.24
CA SER A 254 -10.92 -2.91 10.02
C SER A 254 -9.43 -3.12 10.35
N PRO A 255 -8.81 -4.24 9.93
CA PRO A 255 -7.39 -4.49 10.20
C PRO A 255 -6.50 -3.45 9.50
N TYR A 256 -6.96 -2.90 8.37
CA TYR A 256 -6.26 -1.85 7.64
C TYR A 256 -6.24 -0.52 8.40
N VAL A 257 -7.38 -0.14 9.02
CA VAL A 257 -7.41 1.05 9.90
C VAL A 257 -6.54 0.86 11.14
N LEU A 258 -6.60 -0.31 11.77
CA LEU A 258 -5.74 -0.62 12.91
C LEU A 258 -4.26 -0.56 12.53
N ARG A 259 -3.90 -1.00 11.31
CA ARG A 259 -2.54 -0.88 10.79
C ARG A 259 -2.10 0.58 10.64
N LEU A 260 -2.93 1.43 10.01
CA LEU A 260 -2.65 2.86 9.86
C LEU A 260 -2.43 3.54 11.22
N ARG A 261 -3.30 3.27 12.19
CA ARG A 261 -3.17 3.81 13.56
C ARG A 261 -1.91 3.30 14.27
N SER A 262 -1.57 2.02 14.08
CA SER A 262 -0.35 1.42 14.64
C SER A 262 0.90 2.05 14.02
N MET A 263 0.93 2.20 12.70
CA MET A 263 2.01 2.89 11.97
C MET A 263 2.17 4.33 12.47
N TRP A 264 1.07 5.09 12.56
CA TRP A 264 1.11 6.46 13.06
C TRP A 264 1.71 6.56 14.46
N ALA A 265 1.18 5.78 15.41
CA ALA A 265 1.63 5.79 16.79
C ALA A 265 3.13 5.42 16.94
N ARG A 266 3.59 4.43 16.17
CA ARG A 266 4.98 3.95 16.22
C ARG A 266 5.97 4.95 15.63
N TRP A 267 5.58 5.61 14.55
CA TRP A 267 6.49 6.42 13.74
C TRP A 267 6.55 7.89 14.15
N ARG A 268 5.53 8.36 14.88
CA ARG A 268 5.45 9.74 15.38
C ARG A 268 6.74 10.26 15.99
N GLY A 269 7.33 9.50 16.93
CA GLY A 269 8.55 9.91 17.63
C GLY A 269 9.77 10.06 16.72
N ALA A 270 9.93 9.14 15.77
CA ALA A 270 11.05 9.17 14.82
C ALA A 270 10.96 10.38 13.86
N VAL A 271 9.75 10.73 13.42
CA VAL A 271 9.54 11.91 12.58
C VAL A 271 9.88 13.20 13.34
N ILE A 272 9.44 13.33 14.59
CA ILE A 272 9.75 14.50 15.43
C ILE A 272 11.26 14.64 15.61
N ALA A 273 11.97 13.53 15.81
CA ALA A 273 13.43 13.55 15.99
C ALA A 273 14.21 13.94 14.72
N ALA A 274 13.67 13.65 13.54
CA ALA A 274 14.32 13.92 12.26
C ALA A 274 14.08 15.34 11.70
N PHE A 275 13.03 16.02 12.16
CA PHE A 275 12.61 17.32 11.62
C PHE A 275 13.06 18.51 12.49
N PRO A 276 13.39 19.67 11.88
CA PRO A 276 13.59 20.89 12.63
C PRO A 276 12.30 21.36 13.29
N GLN A 277 12.43 22.17 14.35
CA GLN A 277 11.29 22.77 15.04
C GLN A 277 10.43 23.58 14.07
N PRO A 278 9.09 23.54 14.20
CA PRO A 278 8.20 24.26 13.31
C PRO A 278 8.39 25.78 13.47
N PRO A 279 8.56 26.52 12.35
CA PRO A 279 8.65 27.98 12.38
C PRO A 279 7.40 28.65 12.98
N GLY A 280 6.24 27.98 12.87
CA GLY A 280 4.94 28.52 13.23
C GLY A 280 4.27 29.18 12.02
N ILE A 281 2.95 29.04 11.95
CA ILE A 281 2.16 29.69 10.91
C ILE A 281 2.05 31.19 11.24
N GLY A 282 2.84 32.00 10.55
CA GLY A 282 2.77 33.46 10.67
C GLY A 282 1.45 34.02 10.11
N GLN A 283 1.29 35.35 10.15
CA GLN A 283 0.10 36.01 9.57
C GLN A 283 0.28 36.41 8.10
N ASP A 284 1.47 36.25 7.53
CA ASP A 284 1.79 36.66 6.16
C ASP A 284 1.51 35.56 5.14
N ALA A 285 0.22 35.32 4.88
CA ALA A 285 -0.23 34.38 3.86
C ALA A 285 0.27 34.78 2.45
N ALA A 286 0.31 36.07 2.17
CA ALA A 286 0.70 36.59 0.86
C ALA A 286 2.19 36.33 0.58
N GLY A 287 3.07 36.60 1.55
CA GLY A 287 4.49 36.30 1.45
C GLY A 287 4.77 34.80 1.33
N TYR A 288 4.02 33.96 2.06
CA TYR A 288 4.14 32.51 1.90
C TYR A 288 3.73 32.04 0.49
N LEU A 289 2.59 32.51 -0.01
CA LEU A 289 2.11 32.16 -1.37
C LEU A 289 3.05 32.67 -2.47
N ALA A 290 3.70 33.83 -2.27
CA ALA A 290 4.72 34.32 -3.20
C ALA A 290 5.93 33.37 -3.25
N GLN A 291 6.41 32.87 -2.11
CA GLN A 291 7.48 31.86 -2.07
C GLN A 291 7.07 30.53 -2.70
N VAL A 292 5.79 30.15 -2.58
CA VAL A 292 5.23 28.97 -3.27
C VAL A 292 5.28 29.18 -4.79
N ASP A 293 4.88 30.36 -5.27
CA ASP A 293 4.92 30.69 -6.70
C ASP A 293 6.35 30.68 -7.28
N GLU A 294 7.33 31.19 -6.54
CA GLU A 294 8.76 31.14 -6.93
C GLU A 294 9.26 29.70 -7.14
N ARG A 295 8.65 28.71 -6.47
CA ARG A 295 9.03 27.29 -6.55
C ARG A 295 8.27 26.52 -7.61
N TYR A 296 7.23 27.09 -8.22
CA TYR A 296 6.29 26.38 -9.10
C TYR A 296 6.99 25.63 -10.25
N VAL A 297 7.87 26.30 -11.01
CA VAL A 297 8.51 25.69 -12.19
C VAL A 297 9.35 24.48 -11.80
N SER A 298 10.13 24.61 -10.72
CA SER A 298 10.95 23.51 -10.19
C SER A 298 10.07 22.38 -9.65
N ASP A 299 9.01 22.72 -8.90
CA ASP A 299 8.06 21.74 -8.36
C ASP A 299 7.39 20.93 -9.48
N ALA A 300 6.83 21.60 -10.48
CA ALA A 300 6.17 20.97 -11.62
C ALA A 300 7.13 20.08 -12.41
N TYR A 301 8.34 20.56 -12.72
CA TYR A 301 9.35 19.77 -13.43
C TYR A 301 9.70 18.49 -12.69
N ASN A 302 10.08 18.60 -11.41
CA ASN A 302 10.53 17.46 -10.63
C ASN A 302 9.38 16.47 -10.37
N SER A 303 8.22 16.98 -9.99
CA SER A 303 7.05 16.18 -9.67
C SER A 303 6.52 15.42 -10.89
N LEU A 304 6.49 16.03 -12.08
CA LEU A 304 6.09 15.35 -13.32
C LEU A 304 7.15 14.35 -13.79
N SER A 305 8.43 14.71 -13.71
CA SER A 305 9.54 13.85 -14.16
C SER A 305 9.69 12.60 -13.30
N ILE A 306 9.41 12.68 -11.99
CA ILE A 306 9.38 11.50 -11.09
C ILE A 306 8.37 10.44 -11.56
N GLU A 307 7.25 10.87 -12.12
CA GLU A 307 6.20 10.00 -12.69
C GLU A 307 6.50 9.58 -14.15
N GLY A 308 7.61 10.04 -14.73
CA GLY A 308 8.09 9.64 -16.06
C GLY A 308 7.61 10.51 -17.22
N TYR A 309 6.96 11.65 -16.95
CA TYR A 309 6.65 12.62 -18.01
C TYR A 309 7.92 13.32 -18.49
N GLN A 310 7.96 13.68 -19.78
CA GLN A 310 9.07 14.43 -20.37
C GLN A 310 8.63 15.88 -20.51
N VAL A 311 9.05 16.74 -19.58
CA VAL A 311 8.66 18.16 -19.53
C VAL A 311 9.89 19.05 -19.45
N THR A 312 9.79 20.26 -20.03
CA THR A 312 10.83 21.30 -19.96
C THR A 312 10.29 22.55 -19.28
N ASP A 313 11.18 23.48 -18.93
CA ASP A 313 10.82 24.70 -18.23
C ASP A 313 9.99 25.60 -19.13
N GLU A 314 10.38 25.69 -20.40
CA GLU A 314 9.66 26.44 -21.40
C GLU A 314 8.23 25.91 -21.56
N LEU A 315 8.03 24.59 -21.54
CA LEU A 315 6.70 23.99 -21.59
C LEU A 315 5.88 24.35 -20.35
N ILE A 316 6.46 24.22 -19.16
CA ILE A 316 5.79 24.49 -17.88
C ILE A 316 5.40 25.98 -17.78
N GLU A 317 6.30 26.88 -18.14
CA GLU A 317 6.07 28.33 -18.15
C GLU A 317 5.05 28.75 -19.21
N ARG A 318 5.10 28.15 -20.40
CA ARG A 318 4.11 28.41 -21.45
C ARG A 318 2.70 28.03 -20.99
N VAL A 319 2.56 26.85 -20.37
CA VAL A 319 1.30 26.38 -19.80
C VAL A 319 0.80 27.30 -18.68
N ALA A 320 1.69 27.81 -17.84
CA ALA A 320 1.35 28.71 -16.74
C ALA A 320 0.89 30.09 -17.21
N ARG A 321 1.49 30.62 -18.29
CA ARG A 321 1.12 31.92 -18.89
C ARG A 321 -0.22 31.89 -19.63
N GLY A 322 -0.74 30.71 -19.95
CA GLY A 322 -1.94 30.59 -20.77
C GLY A 322 -1.69 30.86 -22.26
N ASP A 323 -0.43 30.98 -22.69
CA ASP A 323 0.02 31.03 -24.09
C ASP A 323 -0.08 29.62 -24.74
N TRP A 324 -1.20 28.96 -24.47
CA TRP A 324 -1.57 27.65 -24.97
C TRP A 324 -2.52 27.86 -26.13
N ASP A 325 -2.07 27.50 -27.32
CA ASP A 325 -2.89 27.51 -28.54
C ASP A 325 -3.42 26.08 -28.80
N PRO A 326 -4.63 25.73 -28.34
CA PRO A 326 -5.28 24.48 -28.70
C PRO A 326 -5.61 24.37 -30.20
N GLU A 327 -5.75 25.50 -30.89
CA GLU A 327 -6.25 25.53 -32.27
C GLU A 327 -5.14 25.50 -33.32
N GLY A 328 -3.90 25.87 -32.95
CA GLY A 328 -2.76 26.02 -33.87
C GLY A 328 -2.05 24.74 -34.28
N ASP A 329 -2.16 23.65 -33.52
CA ASP A 329 -1.61 22.34 -33.87
C ASP A 329 -2.38 21.18 -33.18
N PRO A 330 -3.21 20.41 -33.92
CA PRO A 330 -3.96 19.26 -33.40
C PRO A 330 -3.10 18.15 -32.78
N GLU A 331 -1.78 18.11 -33.05
CA GLU A 331 -0.87 17.17 -32.40
C GLU A 331 -0.48 17.61 -30.98
N HIS A 332 -0.39 18.91 -30.70
CA HIS A 332 -0.03 19.42 -29.37
C HIS A 332 -1.17 19.28 -28.34
N GLU A 333 -2.44 19.35 -28.75
CA GLU A 333 -3.60 19.12 -27.87
C GLU A 333 -3.61 17.73 -27.23
N LYS A 334 -2.97 16.75 -27.86
CA LYS A 334 -2.98 15.35 -27.45
C LYS A 334 -1.64 14.88 -26.89
N GLU A 335 -0.66 15.78 -26.80
CA GLU A 335 0.63 15.43 -26.27
C GLU A 335 0.51 15.22 -24.75
N LYS A 336 0.63 13.95 -24.34
CA LYS A 336 0.48 13.49 -22.95
C LYS A 336 1.24 14.35 -21.93
N ASN A 337 2.44 14.82 -22.28
CA ASN A 337 3.28 15.65 -21.42
C ASN A 337 2.68 17.05 -21.21
N THR A 338 2.19 17.68 -22.27
CA THR A 338 1.55 19.00 -22.23
C THR A 338 0.28 18.97 -21.38
N LEU A 339 -0.57 17.97 -21.56
CA LEU A 339 -1.78 17.80 -20.76
C LEU A 339 -1.46 17.55 -19.27
N ALA A 340 -0.40 16.81 -18.98
CA ALA A 340 0.04 16.59 -17.61
C ALA A 340 0.59 17.87 -16.96
N ALA A 341 1.37 18.67 -17.69
CA ALA A 341 1.83 19.98 -17.23
C ALA A 341 0.64 20.92 -16.97
N ARG A 342 -0.36 20.94 -17.86
CA ARG A 342 -1.58 21.74 -17.67
C ARG A 342 -2.38 21.31 -16.45
N GLY A 343 -2.61 20.01 -16.29
CA GLY A 343 -3.32 19.49 -15.13
C GLY A 343 -2.57 19.80 -13.83
N TYR A 344 -1.25 19.69 -13.84
CA TYR A 344 -0.42 20.03 -12.69
C TYR A 344 -0.55 21.51 -12.31
N PHE A 345 -0.51 22.42 -13.28
CA PHE A 345 -0.72 23.85 -13.06
C PHE A 345 -2.08 24.13 -12.40
N LEU A 346 -3.15 23.54 -12.94
CA LEU A 346 -4.50 23.74 -12.41
C LEU A 346 -4.64 23.21 -10.97
N ALA A 347 -4.08 22.04 -10.69
CA ALA A 347 -4.04 21.49 -9.35
C ALA A 347 -3.24 22.40 -8.40
N PHE A 348 -2.08 22.90 -8.84
CA PHE A 348 -1.24 23.81 -8.09
C PHE A 348 -1.99 25.10 -7.70
N GLN A 349 -2.77 25.70 -8.61
CA GLN A 349 -3.59 26.87 -8.28
C GLN A 349 -4.65 26.54 -7.22
N SER A 350 -5.34 25.39 -7.33
CA SER A 350 -6.31 24.98 -6.31
C SER A 350 -5.67 24.72 -4.95
N ILE A 351 -4.41 24.26 -4.91
CA ILE A 351 -3.67 24.07 -3.67
C ILE A 351 -3.30 25.41 -3.02
N LYS A 352 -3.01 26.45 -3.81
CA LYS A 352 -2.81 27.80 -3.26
C LYS A 352 -4.06 28.33 -2.56
N GLU A 353 -5.25 28.03 -3.08
CA GLU A 353 -6.52 28.35 -2.40
C GLU A 353 -6.66 27.57 -1.08
N SER A 354 -6.19 26.32 -1.07
CA SER A 354 -6.16 25.47 0.13
C SER A 354 -5.21 26.04 1.19
N ILE A 355 -4.02 26.50 0.78
CA ILE A 355 -3.05 27.18 1.65
C ILE A 355 -3.62 28.51 2.17
N ALA A 356 -4.30 29.30 1.33
CA ALA A 356 -4.91 30.54 1.78
C ALA A 356 -5.92 30.31 2.92
N ARG A 357 -6.74 29.26 2.82
CA ARG A 357 -7.66 28.83 3.89
C ARG A 357 -6.94 28.36 5.15
N LEU A 358 -5.84 27.61 4.98
CA LEU A 358 -5.00 27.19 6.10
C LEU A 358 -4.47 28.39 6.90
N PHE A 359 -4.00 29.44 6.23
CA PHE A 359 -3.57 30.68 6.88
C PHE A 359 -4.72 31.50 7.47
N ALA A 360 -5.96 31.29 6.98
CA ALA A 360 -7.17 31.87 7.57
C ALA A 360 -7.63 31.13 8.86
N GLY A 361 -6.99 30.02 9.22
CA GLY A 361 -7.23 29.28 10.46
C GLY A 361 -8.01 27.98 10.31
N ASP A 362 -8.31 27.55 9.07
CA ASP A 362 -8.95 26.26 8.82
C ASP A 362 -8.03 25.10 9.23
N ASN A 363 -8.61 24.01 9.73
CA ASN A 363 -7.83 22.84 10.15
C ASN A 363 -7.21 22.13 8.92
N ALA A 364 -5.92 21.82 9.01
CA ALA A 364 -5.19 21.18 7.92
C ALA A 364 -5.78 19.82 7.50
N GLY A 365 -6.27 19.01 8.45
CA GLY A 365 -6.95 17.74 8.18
C GLY A 365 -8.23 17.91 7.37
N ASP A 366 -9.07 18.88 7.75
CA ASP A 366 -10.33 19.17 7.04
C ASP A 366 -10.08 19.69 5.62
N ILE A 367 -9.04 20.51 5.43
CA ILE A 367 -8.62 21.00 4.11
C ILE A 367 -8.22 19.82 3.22
N VAL A 368 -7.28 18.98 3.67
CA VAL A 368 -6.79 17.90 2.82
C VAL A 368 -7.84 16.83 2.57
N GLU A 369 -8.76 16.58 3.50
CA GLU A 369 -9.89 15.65 3.31
C GLU A 369 -10.85 16.13 2.22
N HIS A 370 -11.26 17.40 2.24
CA HIS A 370 -12.22 17.93 1.27
C HIS A 370 -11.60 18.19 -0.10
N ASP A 371 -10.34 18.67 -0.13
CA ASP A 371 -9.79 19.24 -1.35
C ASP A 371 -9.03 18.23 -2.21
N HIS A 372 -8.57 17.09 -1.65
CA HIS A 372 -7.75 16.14 -2.40
C HIS A 372 -8.46 15.59 -3.64
N HIS A 373 -9.80 15.56 -3.64
CA HIS A 373 -10.60 15.14 -4.78
C HIS A 373 -10.67 16.22 -5.86
N ASN A 374 -10.77 17.49 -5.46
CA ASN A 374 -10.70 18.62 -6.39
C ASN A 374 -9.30 18.72 -7.02
N TRP A 375 -8.23 18.59 -6.24
CA TRP A 375 -6.86 18.56 -6.78
C TRP A 375 -6.68 17.44 -7.81
N TYR A 376 -7.24 16.27 -7.53
CA TYR A 376 -7.25 15.14 -8.47
C TYR A 376 -8.03 15.47 -9.75
N ALA A 377 -9.22 16.06 -9.62
CA ALA A 377 -10.02 16.49 -10.76
C ALA A 377 -9.29 17.52 -11.64
N GLN A 378 -8.60 18.49 -11.03
CA GLN A 378 -7.77 19.47 -11.75
C GLN A 378 -6.58 18.81 -12.46
N LEU A 379 -5.93 17.85 -11.78
CA LEU A 379 -4.77 17.16 -12.31
C LEU A 379 -5.06 16.37 -13.60
N PHE A 380 -6.27 15.80 -13.71
CA PHE A 380 -6.65 14.94 -14.85
C PHE A 380 -7.71 15.56 -15.77
N GLY A 381 -8.31 16.68 -15.39
CA GLY A 381 -9.32 17.40 -16.17
C GLY A 381 -8.92 17.65 -17.63
N PRO A 382 -7.70 18.15 -17.92
CA PRO A 382 -7.24 18.32 -19.30
C PRO A 382 -7.21 17.02 -20.11
N SER A 383 -6.80 15.90 -19.52
CA SER A 383 -6.79 14.59 -20.20
C SER A 383 -8.20 14.07 -20.49
N VAL A 384 -9.18 14.42 -19.66
CA VAL A 384 -10.59 14.09 -19.91
C VAL A 384 -11.17 14.96 -21.00
N GLN A 385 -10.90 16.27 -20.98
CA GLN A 385 -11.35 17.21 -22.01
C GLN A 385 -10.80 16.84 -23.39
N ALA A 386 -9.53 16.39 -23.45
CA ALA A 386 -8.91 15.88 -24.67
C ALA A 386 -9.40 14.48 -25.10
N GLY A 387 -10.31 13.85 -24.36
CA GLY A 387 -10.87 12.53 -24.66
C GLY A 387 -9.90 11.36 -24.46
N ILE A 388 -8.75 11.59 -23.81
CA ILE A 388 -7.75 10.54 -23.49
C ILE A 388 -8.25 9.68 -22.32
N LEU A 389 -8.89 10.31 -21.34
CA LEU A 389 -9.50 9.67 -20.19
C LEU A 389 -11.01 9.82 -20.23
N ALA A 390 -11.73 8.83 -19.71
CA ALA A 390 -13.18 8.90 -19.62
C ALA A 390 -13.59 9.76 -18.41
N ALA A 391 -14.63 10.58 -18.56
CA ALA A 391 -15.06 11.51 -17.50
C ALA A 391 -15.33 10.85 -16.14
N HIS A 392 -15.86 9.61 -16.13
CA HIS A 392 -16.11 8.87 -14.89
C HIS A 392 -14.82 8.52 -14.11
N GLN A 393 -13.64 8.61 -14.74
CA GLN A 393 -12.36 8.39 -14.07
C GLN A 393 -12.00 9.54 -13.12
N LEU A 394 -12.62 10.71 -13.24
CA LEU A 394 -12.49 11.80 -12.25
C LEU A 394 -13.39 11.59 -11.02
N ALA A 395 -14.38 10.70 -11.11
CA ALA A 395 -15.50 10.66 -10.17
C ALA A 395 -15.19 9.98 -8.82
N GLY A 396 -13.99 9.42 -8.62
CA GLY A 396 -13.71 8.83 -7.31
C GLY A 396 -12.47 7.97 -7.21
N TYR A 397 -12.41 7.26 -6.09
CA TYR A 397 -11.38 6.30 -5.77
C TYR A 397 -11.38 5.11 -6.72
N ARG A 398 -10.23 4.46 -6.83
CA ARG A 398 -10.07 3.28 -7.68
C ARG A 398 -11.04 2.16 -7.27
N THR A 399 -11.59 1.51 -8.28
CA THR A 399 -12.51 0.38 -8.11
C THR A 399 -11.82 -0.97 -8.34
N GLY A 400 -10.54 -0.96 -8.72
CA GLY A 400 -9.74 -2.15 -9.01
C GLY A 400 -8.42 -2.19 -8.25
N PRO A 401 -7.71 -3.33 -8.30
CA PRO A 401 -6.36 -3.46 -7.79
C PRO A 401 -5.38 -2.66 -8.65
N ILE A 402 -4.31 -2.22 -8.01
CA ILE A 402 -3.17 -1.53 -8.63
C ILE A 402 -1.89 -2.01 -7.93
N PHE A 403 -0.75 -1.77 -8.56
CA PHE A 403 0.55 -2.18 -8.03
C PHE A 403 1.55 -1.08 -8.24
N ILE A 404 2.40 -0.89 -7.23
CA ILE A 404 3.44 0.13 -7.25
C ILE A 404 4.69 -0.51 -7.86
N ARG A 405 5.24 0.15 -8.88
CA ARG A 405 6.40 -0.36 -9.60
C ARG A 405 7.59 -0.56 -8.66
N ASN A 406 8.20 -1.74 -8.71
CA ASN A 406 9.36 -2.13 -7.89
C ASN A 406 9.14 -2.07 -6.36
N SER A 407 7.90 -2.22 -5.90
CA SER A 407 7.57 -2.25 -4.47
C SER A 407 7.05 -3.62 -4.05
N LEU A 408 7.49 -4.09 -2.88
CA LEU A 408 6.94 -5.26 -2.19
C LEU A 408 5.62 -4.94 -1.47
N HIS A 409 5.27 -3.66 -1.34
CA HIS A 409 4.00 -3.21 -0.79
C HIS A 409 2.89 -3.28 -1.85
N ALA A 410 1.80 -3.96 -1.48
CA ALA A 410 0.56 -3.95 -2.24
C ALA A 410 -0.42 -2.96 -1.60
N PRO A 411 -0.94 -1.97 -2.36
CA PRO A 411 -1.95 -1.03 -1.84
C PRO A 411 -3.16 -1.72 -1.19
N VAL A 412 -3.83 -1.01 -0.29
CA VAL A 412 -4.98 -1.53 0.45
C VAL A 412 -6.09 -2.01 -0.51
N PRO A 413 -6.88 -3.03 -0.19
CA PRO A 413 -7.97 -3.45 -1.06
C PRO A 413 -9.02 -2.35 -1.19
N ARG A 414 -9.76 -2.35 -2.31
CA ARG A 414 -10.83 -1.37 -2.61
C ARG A 414 -11.74 -1.11 -1.41
N ASP A 415 -12.22 -2.19 -0.80
CA ASP A 415 -13.24 -2.13 0.27
C ASP A 415 -12.70 -1.51 1.57
N ALA A 416 -11.38 -1.33 1.69
CA ALA A 416 -10.75 -0.69 2.84
C ALA A 416 -10.33 0.76 2.56
N ILE A 417 -10.37 1.26 1.31
CA ILE A 417 -9.86 2.58 0.95
C ILE A 417 -10.54 3.68 1.77
N LEU A 418 -11.88 3.68 1.81
CA LEU A 418 -12.66 4.71 2.50
C LEU A 418 -12.35 4.74 4.00
N ASP A 419 -12.51 3.60 4.68
CA ASP A 419 -12.18 3.47 6.11
C ASP A 419 -10.75 3.95 6.42
N CYS A 420 -9.80 3.66 5.52
CA CYS A 420 -8.40 4.04 5.67
C CYS A 420 -8.16 5.53 5.47
N LEU A 421 -8.84 6.17 4.51
CA LEU A 421 -8.76 7.60 4.28
C LEU A 421 -9.42 8.38 5.42
N GLU A 422 -10.60 7.97 5.87
CA GLU A 422 -11.26 8.56 7.05
C GLU A 422 -10.33 8.51 8.26
N ALA A 423 -9.75 7.33 8.53
CA ALA A 423 -8.79 7.19 9.62
C ALA A 423 -7.51 8.02 9.43
N LEU A 424 -7.02 8.17 8.20
CA LEU A 424 -5.87 9.01 7.90
C LEU A 424 -6.17 10.49 8.17
N PHE A 425 -7.31 10.99 7.72
CA PHE A 425 -7.69 12.38 7.91
C PHE A 425 -8.00 12.70 9.37
N ASP A 426 -8.60 11.77 10.11
CA ASP A 426 -8.72 11.86 11.58
C ASP A 426 -7.35 12.02 12.24
N LEU A 427 -6.38 11.16 11.87
CA LEU A 427 -5.02 11.22 12.43
C LEU A 427 -4.32 12.54 12.10
N ILE A 428 -4.49 13.07 10.89
CA ILE A 428 -3.93 14.37 10.48
C ILE A 428 -4.59 15.51 11.27
N ARG A 429 -5.91 15.48 11.43
CA ARG A 429 -6.71 16.49 12.15
C ARG A 429 -6.32 16.58 13.63
N GLU A 430 -6.13 15.41 14.26
CA GLU A 430 -5.84 15.29 15.70
C GLU A 430 -4.34 15.48 16.04
N GLU A 431 -3.43 15.29 15.09
CA GLU A 431 -1.99 15.40 15.37
C GLU A 431 -1.58 16.84 15.62
N PRO A 432 -0.96 17.17 16.77
CA PRO A 432 -0.50 18.54 17.03
C PRO A 432 0.80 18.92 16.28
N HIS A 433 1.65 17.96 15.94
CA HIS A 433 2.97 18.25 15.36
C HIS A 433 2.93 18.31 13.82
N PRO A 434 3.17 19.49 13.19
CA PRO A 434 2.99 19.66 11.75
C PRO A 434 3.92 18.79 10.89
N ALA A 435 5.17 18.55 11.31
CA ALA A 435 6.04 17.62 10.58
C ALA A 435 5.53 16.17 10.63
N VAL A 436 4.87 15.75 11.72
CA VAL A 436 4.25 14.42 11.79
C VAL A 436 3.09 14.35 10.82
N ARG A 437 2.21 15.37 10.81
CA ARG A 437 1.14 15.48 9.80
C ARG A 437 1.71 15.36 8.39
N ALA A 438 2.74 16.14 8.07
CA ALA A 438 3.31 16.17 6.73
C ALA A 438 3.92 14.84 6.29
N VAL A 439 4.84 14.28 7.07
CA VAL A 439 5.57 13.06 6.68
C VAL A 439 4.64 11.83 6.70
N LEU A 440 3.88 11.65 7.78
CA LEU A 440 3.01 10.48 7.91
C LEU A 440 1.77 10.61 7.04
N GLY A 441 1.18 11.81 6.93
CA GLY A 441 0.07 12.10 6.03
C GLY A 441 0.44 11.80 4.59
N HIS A 442 1.59 12.30 4.13
CA HIS A 442 2.14 12.00 2.82
C HIS A 442 2.32 10.49 2.60
N HIS A 443 3.07 9.84 3.48
CA HIS A 443 3.43 8.44 3.32
C HIS A 443 2.19 7.54 3.35
N LEU A 444 1.28 7.74 4.30
CA LEU A 444 0.11 6.90 4.44
C LEU A 444 -0.92 7.14 3.33
N PHE A 445 -1.00 8.36 2.77
CA PHE A 445 -1.82 8.60 1.57
C PHE A 445 -1.32 7.78 0.38
N VAL A 446 0.00 7.77 0.12
CA VAL A 446 0.58 6.99 -0.98
C VAL A 446 0.63 5.48 -0.68
N PHE A 447 0.63 5.08 0.59
CA PHE A 447 0.48 3.70 1.05
C PHE A 447 -0.94 3.16 0.76
N ILE A 448 -1.97 3.95 1.06
CA ILE A 448 -3.38 3.63 0.73
C ILE A 448 -3.57 3.59 -0.79
N HIS A 449 -2.95 4.56 -1.48
CA HIS A 449 -2.94 4.67 -2.93
C HIS A 449 -4.37 4.71 -3.52
N PRO A 450 -5.17 5.75 -3.19
CA PRO A 450 -6.61 5.73 -3.41
C PRO A 450 -7.06 5.89 -4.87
N TYR A 451 -6.20 6.34 -5.78
CA TYR A 451 -6.52 6.57 -7.20
C TYR A 451 -5.81 5.59 -8.14
N PHE A 452 -6.27 5.49 -9.40
CA PHE A 452 -5.60 4.66 -10.41
C PHE A 452 -4.25 5.23 -10.87
N ASP A 453 -4.10 6.55 -10.86
CA ASP A 453 -2.87 7.29 -11.17
C ASP A 453 -2.86 8.60 -10.36
N GLY A 454 -1.74 9.30 -10.27
CA GLY A 454 -1.64 10.63 -9.66
C GLY A 454 -1.37 10.63 -8.17
N ASN A 455 -1.36 9.46 -7.51
CA ASN A 455 -1.15 9.34 -6.06
C ASN A 455 0.16 9.97 -5.59
N GLY A 456 1.26 9.83 -6.35
CA GLY A 456 2.53 10.47 -6.03
C GLY A 456 2.45 12.00 -6.05
N ARG A 457 1.82 12.56 -7.09
CA ARG A 457 1.63 14.02 -7.27
C ARG A 457 0.71 14.60 -6.19
N ILE A 458 -0.45 14.00 -5.98
CA ILE A 458 -1.39 14.40 -4.91
C ILE A 458 -0.75 14.21 -3.53
N GLY A 459 0.01 13.13 -3.32
CA GLY A 459 0.72 12.90 -2.06
C GLY A 459 1.75 13.98 -1.76
N ARG A 460 2.51 14.46 -2.75
CA ARG A 460 3.47 15.58 -2.58
C ARG A 460 2.76 16.91 -2.34
N PHE A 461 1.63 17.15 -2.99
CA PHE A 461 0.79 18.32 -2.70
C PHE A 461 0.22 18.30 -1.29
N LEU A 462 -0.35 17.16 -0.86
CA LEU A 462 -0.82 16.94 0.49
C LEU A 462 0.30 17.17 1.52
N MET A 463 1.50 16.63 1.27
CA MET A 463 2.69 16.88 2.10
C MET A 463 2.94 18.38 2.28
N ASN A 464 2.92 19.15 1.20
CA ASN A 464 3.23 20.57 1.22
C ASN A 464 2.15 21.42 1.91
N VAL A 465 0.87 21.08 1.78
CA VAL A 465 -0.20 21.72 2.56
C VAL A 465 0.01 21.46 4.06
N LEU A 466 0.39 20.23 4.43
CA LEU A 466 0.63 19.88 5.83
C LEU A 466 1.93 20.50 6.38
N LEU A 467 2.97 20.67 5.56
CA LEU A 467 4.17 21.45 5.91
C LEU A 467 3.82 22.93 6.15
N ALA A 468 3.02 23.52 5.27
CA ALA A 468 2.54 24.90 5.41
C ALA A 468 1.80 25.10 6.75
N SER A 469 1.13 24.07 7.28
CA SER A 469 0.41 24.13 8.57
C SER A 469 1.34 24.36 9.77
N GLY A 470 2.64 24.12 9.61
CA GLY A 470 3.68 24.44 10.59
C GLY A 470 4.53 25.65 10.24
N GLY A 471 4.23 26.37 9.15
CA GLY A 471 5.07 27.43 8.61
C GLY A 471 6.36 26.95 7.93
N TYR A 472 6.49 25.66 7.63
CA TYR A 472 7.63 25.14 6.87
C TYR A 472 7.53 25.58 5.41
N PRO A 473 8.67 25.77 4.71
CA PRO A 473 8.65 26.19 3.31
C PRO A 473 8.15 25.08 2.37
N TRP A 474 7.59 25.48 1.23
CA TRP A 474 7.16 24.55 0.17
C TRP A 474 8.32 23.69 -0.31
N THR A 475 8.24 22.38 -0.12
CA THR A 475 9.34 21.44 -0.36
C THR A 475 9.18 20.76 -1.72
N VAL A 476 10.25 20.81 -2.52
CA VAL A 476 10.32 20.16 -3.84
C VAL A 476 11.15 18.89 -3.71
N VAL A 477 10.57 17.73 -4.00
CA VAL A 477 11.32 16.46 -4.08
C VAL A 477 12.06 16.42 -5.42
N ARG A 478 13.39 16.53 -5.41
CA ARG A 478 14.20 16.59 -6.63
C ARG A 478 14.26 15.25 -7.37
N VAL A 479 14.06 15.28 -8.69
CA VAL A 479 14.10 14.09 -9.57
C VAL A 479 15.47 13.42 -9.56
N GLY A 480 16.56 14.18 -9.37
CA GLY A 480 17.92 13.64 -9.21
C GLY A 480 18.06 12.71 -8.00
N ARG A 481 17.22 12.88 -6.96
CA ARG A 481 17.18 12.01 -5.77
C ARG A 481 16.00 11.05 -5.77
N ARG A 482 15.34 10.83 -6.93
CA ARG A 482 14.19 9.91 -7.06
C ARG A 482 14.50 8.51 -6.50
N ALA A 483 15.69 7.97 -6.76
CA ALA A 483 16.06 6.63 -6.28
C ALA A 483 16.07 6.55 -4.75
N GLU A 484 16.56 7.59 -4.09
CA GLU A 484 16.60 7.69 -2.62
C GLU A 484 15.21 7.85 -2.03
N TYR A 485 14.39 8.73 -2.61
CA TYR A 485 12.98 8.91 -2.22
C TYR A 485 12.18 7.61 -2.33
N MET A 486 12.28 6.90 -3.45
CA MET A 486 11.57 5.63 -3.65
C MET A 486 12.07 4.54 -2.69
N LYS A 487 13.38 4.51 -2.40
CA LYS A 487 13.95 3.60 -1.40
C LYS A 487 13.43 3.90 0.01
N ALA A 488 13.35 5.18 0.40
CA ALA A 488 12.83 5.58 1.69
C ALA A 488 11.34 5.24 1.86
N LEU A 489 10.53 5.42 0.81
CA LEU A 489 9.13 4.99 0.77
C LEU A 489 8.99 3.46 0.91
N GLU A 490 9.85 2.70 0.24
CA GLU A 490 9.84 1.23 0.31
C GLU A 490 10.20 0.75 1.72
N GLN A 491 11.26 1.30 2.33
CA GLN A 491 11.67 0.98 3.70
C GLN A 491 10.57 1.29 4.72
N ALA A 492 9.87 2.41 4.57
CA ALA A 492 8.73 2.74 5.43
C ALA A 492 7.56 1.77 5.22
N SER A 493 7.24 1.43 3.97
CA SER A 493 6.09 0.57 3.65
C SER A 493 6.29 -0.90 4.01
N VAL A 494 7.52 -1.41 3.86
CA VAL A 494 7.85 -2.85 3.90
C VAL A 494 8.53 -3.24 5.20
N ASP A 495 9.56 -2.48 5.59
CA ASP A 495 10.39 -2.77 6.77
C ASP A 495 9.87 -2.05 8.02
N GLY A 496 9.00 -1.05 7.82
CA GLY A 496 8.44 -0.25 8.90
C GLY A 496 9.38 0.85 9.41
N GLU A 497 10.38 1.23 8.60
CA GLU A 497 11.42 2.20 8.93
C GLU A 497 11.11 3.56 8.32
N ILE A 498 10.50 4.45 9.10
CA ILE A 498 10.07 5.78 8.63
C ILE A 498 11.18 6.83 8.62
N THR A 499 12.23 6.64 9.43
CA THR A 499 13.31 7.62 9.64
C THR A 499 13.98 8.04 8.34
N PRO A 500 14.32 7.14 7.39
CA PRO A 500 14.90 7.55 6.11
C PRO A 500 14.02 8.52 5.33
N LEU A 501 12.70 8.32 5.33
CA LEU A 501 11.77 9.21 4.62
C LEU A 501 11.66 10.57 5.34
N ALA A 502 11.59 10.57 6.67
CA ALA A 502 11.54 11.80 7.44
C ALA A 502 12.81 12.64 7.24
N THR A 503 13.99 12.03 7.34
CA THR A 503 15.28 12.68 7.08
C THR A 503 15.36 13.21 5.65
N PHE A 504 14.97 12.40 4.66
CA PHE A 504 14.97 12.81 3.26
C PHE A 504 14.14 14.07 3.02
N ILE A 505 12.91 14.13 3.55
CA ILE A 505 12.04 15.30 3.37
C ILE A 505 12.62 16.52 4.11
N ALA A 506 13.17 16.35 5.32
CA ALA A 506 13.81 17.44 6.05
C ALA A 506 15.02 18.01 5.30
N GLU A 507 15.80 17.17 4.61
CA GLU A 507 16.91 17.59 3.76
C GLU A 507 16.44 18.33 2.51
N GLU A 508 15.45 17.80 1.77
CA GLU A 508 14.87 18.51 0.61
C GLU A 508 14.30 19.88 0.98
N MET A 509 13.73 19.99 2.18
CA MET A 509 13.18 21.24 2.70
C MET A 509 14.28 22.28 3.00
N THR A 510 15.42 21.84 3.55
CA THR A 510 16.51 22.74 4.01
C THR A 510 17.53 23.07 2.92
N GLN A 511 17.76 22.18 1.97
CA GLN A 511 18.77 22.32 0.91
C GLN A 511 18.20 22.88 -0.41
N TRP A 512 17.02 23.51 -0.36
CA TRP A 512 16.42 24.04 -1.57
C TRP A 512 17.29 25.13 -2.21
N SER A 513 17.50 25.00 -3.52
CA SER A 513 18.13 26.01 -4.37
C SER A 513 17.27 26.27 -5.62
N PRO A 514 17.16 27.52 -6.09
CA PRO A 514 16.50 27.83 -7.35
C PRO A 514 17.27 27.31 -8.57
N THR A 515 18.58 27.06 -8.44
CA THR A 515 19.42 26.50 -9.52
C THR A 515 19.35 24.97 -9.53
N ARG A 516 19.18 24.39 -10.72
CA ARG A 516 19.27 22.94 -10.93
C ARG A 516 20.74 22.52 -10.94
N GLU A 517 21.08 21.49 -10.16
CA GLU A 517 22.35 20.76 -10.29
C GLU A 517 22.28 19.70 -11.38
#